data_AF-S9URE5-F1
#
_entry.id   AF-S9URE5-F1
#
_cell.length_a   1.000
_cell.length_b   1.000
_cell.length_c   1.000
_cell.angle_alpha   90.00
_cell.angle_beta   90.00
_cell.angle_gamma   90.00
#
_symmetry.space_group_name_H-M   'P 1'
#
loop_
_entity.id
_entity.type
_entity.pdbx_description
1 polymer ?
#
loop_
_entity_poly.entity_id
_entity_poly.type
_entity_poly.pdbx_seq_one_letter_code
_entity_poly.pdbx_strand_id
1 'polypeptide(L)'
;MSRVLVVLLTYDDPECGGAADALVEHMQRDAAELESQCQLTVKPIQVLQGSSHRDALYGTLQELFQVKPENIYVISFLKGNQPEEYRKVTELCRGVKPHALQCQVLTHLANYNDVGLIIRNLVRLVTNEMLKEVVKKAK
;
A
#
# COMPACT_ATOMS: atom_id res chain seq x y z
N MET A 1 16.41 -16.57 -3.51
CA MET A 1 15.88 -15.48 -2.66
C MET A 1 14.41 -15.37 -2.99
N SER A 2 13.54 -15.49 -2.00
CA SER A 2 12.12 -15.14 -2.15
C SER A 2 12.03 -13.62 -2.30
N ARG A 3 11.30 -13.17 -3.32
CA ARG A 3 11.05 -11.75 -3.56
C ARG A 3 10.23 -11.19 -2.40
N VAL A 4 10.54 -9.98 -1.93
CA VAL A 4 9.75 -9.31 -0.89
C VAL A 4 8.94 -8.18 -1.50
N LEU A 5 7.62 -8.25 -1.31
CA LEU A 5 6.66 -7.20 -1.65
C LEU A 5 6.17 -6.53 -0.38
N VAL A 6 6.25 -5.20 -0.32
CA VAL A 6 5.77 -4.43 0.83
C VAL A 6 4.57 -3.60 0.42
N VAL A 7 3.50 -3.63 1.21
CA VAL A 7 2.30 -2.80 1.06
C VAL A 7 2.18 -1.90 2.28
N LEU A 8 2.12 -0.59 2.08
CA LEU A 8 1.92 0.43 3.11
C LEU A 8 0.50 0.96 2.98
N LEU A 9 -0.26 0.86 4.07
CA LEU A 9 -1.63 1.36 4.12
C LEU A 9 -1.66 2.57 5.07
N THR A 10 -2.04 3.75 4.60
CA THR A 10 -2.28 4.89 5.51
C THR A 10 -3.75 5.21 5.63
N TYR A 11 -4.20 5.59 6.82
CA TYR A 11 -5.58 5.98 7.10
C TYR A 11 -5.63 7.06 8.19
N ASP A 12 -6.54 8.02 8.08
CA ASP A 12 -6.68 9.18 8.98
C ASP A 12 -7.93 9.16 9.87
N ASP A 13 -8.81 8.16 9.69
CA ASP A 13 -10.03 8.03 10.50
C ASP A 13 -10.44 6.56 10.76
N PRO A 14 -11.31 6.30 11.75
CA PRO A 14 -11.72 4.94 12.14
C PRO A 14 -12.42 4.13 11.03
N GLU A 15 -13.22 4.76 10.17
CA GLU A 15 -13.91 4.09 9.06
C GLU A 15 -12.89 3.65 8.00
N CYS A 16 -11.94 4.53 7.67
CA CYS A 16 -10.79 4.19 6.84
C CYS A 16 -9.91 3.10 7.50
N GLY A 17 -9.79 3.11 8.83
CA GLY A 17 -9.09 2.08 9.60
C GLY A 17 -9.72 0.70 9.42
N GLY A 18 -11.04 0.59 9.55
CA GLY A 18 -11.75 -0.68 9.31
C GLY A 18 -11.59 -1.21 7.88
N ALA A 19 -11.56 -0.31 6.89
CA ALA A 19 -11.27 -0.69 5.50
C ALA A 19 -9.82 -1.14 5.30
N ALA A 20 -8.86 -0.48 5.97
CA ALA A 20 -7.46 -0.88 5.96
C ALA A 20 -7.27 -2.26 6.61
N ASP A 21 -7.88 -2.51 7.77
CA ASP A 21 -7.81 -3.80 8.47
C ASP A 21 -8.40 -4.92 7.62
N ALA A 22 -9.58 -4.72 7.03
CA ALA A 22 -10.17 -5.69 6.10
C ALA A 22 -9.26 -5.97 4.90
N LEU A 23 -8.60 -4.93 4.36
CA LEU A 23 -7.64 -5.10 3.27
C LEU A 23 -6.42 -5.93 3.72
N VAL A 24 -5.88 -5.69 4.92
CA VAL A 24 -4.78 -6.48 5.50
C VAL A 24 -5.18 -7.94 5.60
N GLU A 25 -6.33 -8.24 6.20
CA GLU A 25 -6.81 -9.61 6.38
C GLU A 25 -6.97 -10.33 5.05
N HIS A 26 -7.60 -9.69 4.07
CA HIS A 26 -7.78 -10.28 2.74
C HIS A 26 -6.44 -10.50 2.02
N MET A 27 -5.52 -9.54 2.09
CA MET A 27 -4.20 -9.66 1.47
C MET A 27 -3.39 -10.79 2.11
N GLN A 28 -3.36 -10.89 3.43
CA GLN A 28 -2.61 -11.94 4.13
C GLN A 28 -3.18 -13.32 3.83
N ARG A 29 -4.51 -13.46 3.86
CA ARG A 29 -5.19 -14.73 3.57
C ARG A 29 -4.92 -15.19 2.14
N ASP A 30 -5.11 -14.32 1.17
CA ASP A 30 -4.99 -14.68 -0.25
C ASP A 30 -3.51 -14.79 -0.69
N ALA A 31 -2.58 -14.15 0.02
CA ALA A 31 -1.13 -14.27 -0.22
C ALA A 31 -0.48 -15.49 0.45
N ALA A 32 -1.15 -16.13 1.42
CA ALA A 32 -0.59 -17.28 2.15
C ALA A 32 -0.18 -18.42 1.20
N GLU A 33 -0.93 -18.64 0.12
CA GLU A 33 -0.62 -19.65 -0.89
C GLU A 33 0.61 -19.30 -1.75
N LEU A 34 1.04 -18.03 -1.73
CA LEU A 34 2.12 -17.49 -2.55
C LEU A 34 3.40 -17.18 -1.76
N GLU A 35 3.41 -17.35 -0.44
CA GLU A 35 4.56 -17.00 0.42
C GLU A 35 5.88 -17.70 0.01
N SER A 36 5.77 -18.92 -0.53
CA SER A 36 6.92 -19.68 -1.04
C SER A 36 7.60 -19.02 -2.25
N GLN A 37 6.88 -18.17 -2.99
CA GLN A 37 7.34 -17.49 -4.20
C GLN A 37 7.68 -16.02 -3.93
N CYS A 38 6.80 -15.33 -3.22
CA CYS A 38 6.94 -13.94 -2.85
C CYS A 38 6.44 -13.73 -1.42
N GLN A 39 7.29 -13.18 -0.55
CA GLN A 39 6.89 -12.81 0.79
C GLN A 39 6.15 -11.46 0.74
N LEU A 40 4.93 -11.43 1.28
CA LEU A 40 4.14 -10.20 1.41
C LEU A 40 4.27 -9.62 2.81
N THR A 41 4.61 -8.33 2.90
CA THR A 41 4.54 -7.57 4.15
C THR A 41 3.53 -6.45 3.99
N VAL A 42 2.44 -6.49 4.77
CA VAL A 42 1.44 -5.41 4.78
C VAL A 42 1.58 -4.64 6.09
N LYS A 43 1.72 -3.31 6.01
CA LYS A 43 1.87 -2.41 7.16
C LYS A 43 0.79 -1.34 7.17
N PRO A 44 -0.22 -1.46 8.05
CA PRO A 44 -1.12 -0.35 8.35
C PRO A 44 -0.41 0.74 9.16
N ILE A 45 -0.69 1.99 8.82
CA ILE A 45 -0.08 3.19 9.39
C ILE A 45 -1.21 4.19 9.67
N GLN A 46 -1.55 4.32 10.95
CA GLN A 46 -2.51 5.33 11.38
C GLN A 46 -1.91 6.73 11.30
N VAL A 47 -2.59 7.65 10.65
CA VAL A 47 -2.28 9.07 10.66
C VAL A 47 -2.87 9.67 11.92
N LEU A 48 -1.99 10.13 12.82
CA LEU A 48 -2.38 10.77 14.06
C LEU A 48 -2.98 12.16 13.80
N GLN A 49 -3.84 12.63 14.70
CA GLN A 49 -4.43 13.97 14.60
C GLN A 49 -3.36 15.06 14.43
N GLY A 50 -3.57 15.94 13.46
CA GLY A 50 -2.64 17.04 13.14
C GLY A 50 -1.40 16.62 12.33
N SER A 51 -1.25 15.33 11.99
CA SER A 51 -0.24 14.83 11.07
C SER A 51 -0.80 14.65 9.65
N SER A 52 0.07 14.45 8.68
CA SER A 52 -0.29 14.22 7.28
C SER A 52 0.00 12.77 6.86
N HIS A 53 -0.72 12.24 5.86
CA HIS A 53 -0.43 10.94 5.25
C HIS A 53 0.98 10.91 4.69
N ARG A 54 1.42 12.03 4.08
CA ARG A 54 2.77 12.18 3.56
C ARG A 54 3.82 11.97 4.65
N ASP A 55 3.67 12.63 5.80
CA ASP A 55 4.69 12.58 6.86
C ASP A 55 4.75 11.19 7.50
N ALA A 56 3.58 10.58 7.74
CA ALA A 56 3.49 9.20 8.22
C ALA A 56 4.15 8.22 7.24
N LEU A 57 3.86 8.33 5.94
CA LEU A 57 4.50 7.52 4.91
C LEU A 57 6.01 7.75 4.83
N TYR A 58 6.45 8.99 4.92
CA TYR A 58 7.87 9.33 4.81
C TYR A 58 8.68 8.65 5.90
N GLY A 59 8.22 8.67 7.15
CA GLY A 59 8.87 7.98 8.26
C GLY A 59 9.03 6.48 8.00
N THR A 60 7.95 5.80 7.61
CA THR A 60 7.99 4.36 7.33
C THR A 60 8.83 4.01 6.09
N LEU A 61 8.80 4.85 5.04
CA LEU A 61 9.64 4.66 3.86
C LEU A 61 11.13 4.78 4.19
N GLN A 62 11.52 5.71 5.07
CA GLN A 62 12.90 5.84 5.55
C GLN A 62 13.39 4.57 6.25
N GLU A 63 12.56 3.97 7.09
CA GLU A 63 12.88 2.68 7.74
C GLU A 63 13.03 1.56 6.71
N LEU A 64 12.15 1.51 5.72
CA LEU A 64 12.15 0.46 4.69
C LEU A 64 13.32 0.54 3.73
N PHE A 65 13.90 1.72 3.50
CA PHE A 65 15.10 1.84 2.70
C PHE A 65 16.29 1.06 3.26
N GLN A 66 16.33 0.82 4.57
CA GLN A 66 17.38 0.00 5.18
C GLN A 66 17.26 -1.48 4.79
N VAL A 67 16.04 -1.96 4.57
CA VAL A 67 15.73 -3.37 4.21
C VAL A 67 15.65 -3.62 2.71
N LYS A 68 15.78 -2.59 1.86
CA LYS A 68 15.83 -2.66 0.38
C LYS A 68 14.77 -3.61 -0.24
N PRO A 69 13.47 -3.38 -0.01
CA PRO A 69 12.42 -4.18 -0.65
C PRO A 69 12.46 -4.01 -2.17
N GLU A 70 12.14 -5.07 -2.90
CA GLU A 70 12.15 -5.04 -4.37
C GLU A 70 11.02 -4.19 -4.93
N ASN A 71 9.84 -4.23 -4.30
CA ASN A 71 8.65 -3.49 -4.71
C ASN A 71 7.90 -2.96 -3.50
N ILE A 72 7.41 -1.72 -3.60
CA ILE A 72 6.60 -1.08 -2.56
C ILE A 72 5.28 -0.62 -3.17
N TYR A 73 4.17 -0.99 -2.54
CA TYR A 73 2.84 -0.48 -2.83
C TYR A 73 2.44 0.46 -1.71
N VAL A 74 1.95 1.64 -2.06
CA VAL A 74 1.41 2.62 -1.13
C VAL A 74 -0.07 2.75 -1.44
N ILE A 75 -0.92 2.52 -0.45
CA ILE A 75 -2.37 2.67 -0.55
C ILE A 75 -2.78 3.63 0.57
N SER A 76 -3.30 4.80 0.21
CA SER A 76 -3.71 5.82 1.17
C SER A 76 -5.23 5.99 1.16
N PHE A 77 -5.86 5.76 2.30
CA PHE A 77 -7.27 5.99 2.55
C PHE A 77 -7.43 7.36 3.20
N LEU A 78 -7.85 8.36 2.41
CA LEU A 78 -8.02 9.74 2.86
C LEU A 78 -9.48 9.99 3.18
N LYS A 79 -9.74 10.61 4.33
CA LYS A 79 -11.07 11.07 4.67
C LYS A 79 -11.50 12.25 3.79
N GLY A 80 -12.43 12.00 2.90
CA GLY A 80 -13.04 13.02 2.06
C GLY A 80 -12.10 13.56 0.98
N ASN A 81 -12.53 14.63 0.31
CA ASN A 81 -11.80 15.18 -0.82
C ASN A 81 -10.65 16.08 -0.35
N GLN A 82 -9.45 15.50 -0.20
CA GLN A 82 -8.22 16.21 0.18
C GLN A 82 -7.20 16.23 -0.98
N PRO A 83 -7.38 17.07 -2.01
CA PRO A 83 -6.57 17.05 -3.23
C PRO A 83 -5.11 17.46 -3.00
N GLU A 84 -4.85 18.34 -2.03
CA GLU A 84 -3.48 18.72 -1.67
C GLU A 84 -2.72 17.56 -1.04
N GLU A 85 -3.39 16.79 -0.19
CA GLU A 85 -2.80 15.63 0.47
C GLU A 85 -2.55 14.50 -0.52
N TYR A 86 -3.52 14.25 -1.42
CA TYR A 86 -3.35 13.37 -2.57
C TYR A 86 -2.08 13.71 -3.37
N ARG A 87 -1.89 15.01 -3.68
CA ARG A 87 -0.74 15.48 -4.45
C ARG A 87 0.57 15.23 -3.69
N LYS A 88 0.63 15.58 -2.40
CA LYS A 88 1.81 15.37 -1.55
C LYS A 88 2.22 13.91 -1.45
N VAL A 89 1.26 13.00 -1.24
CA VAL A 89 1.49 11.55 -1.21
C VAL A 89 2.03 11.06 -2.55
N THR A 90 1.42 11.51 -3.65
CA THR A 90 1.85 11.13 -5.01
C THR A 90 3.25 11.65 -5.33
N GLU A 91 3.56 12.90 -4.97
CA GLU A 91 4.88 13.51 -5.17
C GLU A 91 5.96 12.79 -4.36
N LEU A 92 5.67 12.44 -3.10
CA LEU A 92 6.54 11.63 -2.26
C LEU A 92 6.84 10.28 -2.94
N CYS A 93 5.79 9.57 -3.34
CA CYS A 93 5.90 8.27 -4.00
C CYS A 93 6.72 8.31 -5.29
N ARG A 94 6.63 9.38 -6.08
CA ARG A 94 7.43 9.59 -7.29
C ARG A 94 8.90 9.91 -7.00
N GLY A 95 9.18 10.60 -5.89
CA GLY A 95 10.54 10.98 -5.49
C GLY A 95 11.35 9.85 -4.84
N VAL A 96 10.67 8.82 -4.35
CA VAL A 96 11.26 7.69 -3.61
C VAL A 96 11.74 6.63 -4.62
N LYS A 97 13.05 6.34 -4.62
CA LYS A 97 13.66 5.35 -5.54
C LYS A 97 13.81 3.97 -4.89
N PRO A 98 12.79 3.11 -4.99
CA PRO A 98 13.02 1.75 -5.46
C PRO A 98 12.45 1.56 -6.88
N HIS A 99 12.87 0.49 -7.57
CA HIS A 99 12.61 0.28 -9.00
C HIS A 99 11.13 0.19 -9.40
N ALA A 100 10.21 -0.03 -8.45
CA ALA A 100 8.77 -0.04 -8.68
C ALA A 100 8.02 0.32 -7.38
N LEU A 101 7.68 1.60 -7.25
CA LEU A 101 6.74 2.08 -6.25
C LEU A 101 5.41 2.40 -6.94
N GLN A 102 4.34 1.71 -6.53
CA GLN A 102 2.99 2.00 -7.02
C GLN A 102 2.18 2.68 -5.91
N CYS A 103 1.55 3.80 -6.25
CA CYS A 103 0.74 4.57 -5.32
C CYS A 103 -0.72 4.54 -5.75
N GLN A 104 -1.61 4.13 -4.85
CA GLN A 104 -3.05 4.26 -4.97
C GLN A 104 -3.57 5.13 -3.83
N VAL A 105 -4.46 6.06 -4.16
CA VAL A 105 -5.05 6.95 -3.16
C VAL A 105 -6.56 6.90 -3.33
N LEU A 106 -7.27 6.69 -2.22
CA LEU A 106 -8.71 6.52 -2.14
C LEU A 106 -9.27 7.63 -1.26
N THR A 107 -10.05 8.55 -1.83
CA THR A 107 -10.53 9.77 -1.15
C THR A 107 -12.02 9.72 -0.75
N HIS A 108 -12.72 8.63 -1.08
CA HIS A 108 -14.17 8.51 -0.88
C HIS A 108 -14.59 7.07 -0.58
N LEU A 109 -14.39 6.62 0.67
CA LEU A 109 -14.96 5.36 1.15
C LEU A 109 -16.42 5.53 1.64
N ALA A 110 -17.21 6.38 0.99
CA ALA A 110 -18.55 6.77 1.46
C ALA A 110 -19.62 5.67 1.29
N ASN A 111 -19.35 4.63 0.49
CA ASN A 111 -20.29 3.55 0.20
C ASN A 111 -19.66 2.18 0.48
N TYR A 112 -20.15 1.47 1.49
CA TYR A 112 -19.67 0.13 1.87
C TYR A 112 -19.65 -0.89 0.72
N ASN A 113 -20.61 -0.82 -0.22
CA ASN A 113 -20.63 -1.69 -1.40
C ASN A 113 -19.44 -1.42 -2.35
N ASP A 114 -19.05 -0.15 -2.49
CA ASP A 114 -17.90 0.25 -3.29
C ASP A 114 -16.59 -0.13 -2.58
N VAL A 115 -16.55 -0.02 -1.24
CA VAL A 115 -15.39 -0.42 -0.43
C VAL A 115 -15.04 -1.90 -0.62
N GLY A 116 -16.03 -2.79 -0.61
CA GLY A 116 -15.80 -4.22 -0.82
C GLY A 116 -15.22 -4.55 -2.20
N LEU A 117 -15.67 -3.86 -3.25
CA LEU A 117 -15.13 -4.01 -4.60
C LEU A 117 -13.71 -3.44 -4.72
N ILE A 118 -13.47 -2.27 -4.13
CA ILE A 118 -12.15 -1.64 -4.09
C ILE A 118 -11.14 -2.55 -3.38
N ILE A 119 -11.49 -3.08 -2.21
CA ILE A 119 -10.65 -4.03 -1.46
C ILE A 119 -10.31 -5.24 -2.33
N ARG A 120 -11.30 -5.89 -2.94
CA ARG A 120 -11.06 -7.05 -3.82
C ARG A 120 -10.15 -6.71 -5.00
N ASN A 121 -10.31 -5.54 -5.61
CA ASN A 121 -9.47 -5.10 -6.72
C ASN A 121 -8.04 -4.83 -6.28
N LEU A 122 -7.84 -4.21 -5.11
CA LEU A 122 -6.52 -3.98 -4.53
C LEU A 122 -5.82 -5.28 -4.16
N VAL A 123 -6.53 -6.23 -3.54
CA VAL A 123 -6.00 -7.58 -3.25
C VAL A 123 -5.55 -8.24 -4.55
N ARG A 124 -6.42 -8.30 -5.57
CA ARG A 124 -6.07 -8.88 -6.89
C ARG A 124 -4.85 -8.23 -7.49
N LEU A 125 -4.71 -6.90 -7.39
CA LEU A 125 -3.57 -6.18 -7.93
C LEU A 125 -2.27 -6.56 -7.21
N VAL A 126 -2.28 -6.67 -5.88
CA VAL A 126 -1.12 -7.10 -5.10
C VAL A 126 -0.79 -8.58 -5.37
N THR A 127 -1.77 -9.47 -5.33
CA THR A 127 -1.59 -10.91 -5.61
C THR A 127 -1.07 -11.15 -7.03
N ASN A 128 -1.59 -10.43 -8.03
CA ASN A 128 -1.09 -10.51 -9.41
C ASN A 128 0.37 -10.05 -9.50
N GLU A 129 0.76 -9.05 -8.71
CA GLU A 129 2.15 -8.60 -8.68
C GLU A 129 3.07 -9.63 -8.02
N MET A 130 2.61 -10.30 -6.97
CA MET A 130 3.33 -11.42 -6.35
C MET A 130 3.56 -12.58 -7.33
N LEU A 131 2.58 -12.84 -8.20
CA LEU A 131 2.64 -13.88 -9.23
C LEU A 131 3.54 -13.53 -10.42
N LYS A 132 3.88 -12.25 -10.62
CA LYS A 132 4.80 -11.88 -11.71
C LYS A 132 6.19 -12.42 -11.40
N GLU A 133 6.71 -13.24 -12.30
CA GLU A 133 8.13 -13.55 -12.32
C GLU A 133 8.92 -12.25 -12.47
N VAL A 134 9.98 -12.10 -11.68
CA VAL A 134 10.96 -11.03 -11.93
C VAL A 134 11.58 -11.35 -13.28
N VAL A 135 11.07 -10.73 -14.35
CA VAL A 135 11.75 -10.67 -15.63
C VAL A 135 13.06 -9.95 -15.33
N LYS A 136 14.11 -10.72 -15.02
CA LYS A 136 15.47 -10.23 -15.02
C LYS A 136 15.66 -9.61 -16.39
N LYS A 137 15.62 -8.28 -16.47
CA LYS A 137 16.17 -7.57 -17.63
C LYS A 137 17.65 -7.92 -17.61
N ALA A 138 18.00 -8.94 -18.39
CA ALA A 138 19.34 -9.11 -18.90
C ALA A 138 19.65 -7.83 -19.69
N LYS A 139 20.49 -6.97 -19.12
CA LYS A 139 21.40 -6.10 -19.86
C LYS A 139 22.49 -5.58 -18.93
#